data_AF-A0A218X534-F1
#
_entry.id   AF-A0A218X534-F1
#
_cell.length_a   1.000
_cell.length_b   1.000
_cell.length_c   1.000
_cell.angle_alpha   90.00
_cell.angle_beta   90.00
_cell.angle_gamma   90.00
#
_symmetry.space_group_name_H-M   'P 1'
#
loop_
_entity.id
_entity.type
_entity.pdbx_description
1 polymer ?
#
loop_
_entity_poly.entity_id
_entity_poly.type
_entity_poly.pdbx_seq_one_letter_code
_entity_poly.pdbx_strand_id
1 'polypeptide(L)'
;MEFSSHRGGFPGFVHKKPSNRLVNSLGRLEGKDFLSIFRFKTWWSTMWVGKSGSDLQKETQWVLMDVPEVRAYALIVPSMPIIEGSFRAALSPGDNGHVMFWAESGSTQVRASCFDAIAYVHVCDNPYQLMREALSTLRVHLNTFRLLEEKTVPNLVGKFGWCTWDAFYLAVDPVSVWHGVKDFYDARLRPWFFIIDDGWQSINLDGQNPNEDAKNLVLGGEQMTAQLRRLREVEKFQKYVGGSLLDPNSPHFDTNKPRMIISKAIEIEKAEKELGRVIQEKSTDLSELQSRIERLKRELNEIIGGDQEKDAQVRGEACEDDLGLMAFTRGLRTKFKGSDDIYVWHALCGAWGRVRPGSTHLDSKVVPCKVSPGLDGTMHHLAVVKIVEGRIGLVHPTQADDFYESFHSYLASAGITGVKVDVINTLKYVSEEYGGRVELAKAYYKALTDSLIKNFKGSGVISSMQQCNDFFFLGPADFNGTSR
;
A
#
# COMPACT_ATOMS: atom_id res chain seq x y z
N MET A 1 -39.32 -14.46 -15.07
CA MET A 1 -38.31 -14.83 -14.06
C MET A 1 -39.02 -14.97 -12.74
N GLU A 2 -39.20 -16.19 -12.24
CA GLU A 2 -39.69 -16.42 -10.88
C GLU A 2 -38.49 -16.40 -9.94
N PHE A 3 -38.41 -15.38 -9.09
CA PHE A 3 -37.32 -15.15 -8.15
C PHE A 3 -37.76 -15.51 -6.73
N SER A 4 -37.10 -16.48 -6.10
CA SER A 4 -37.17 -16.72 -4.65
C SER A 4 -35.99 -16.03 -3.92
N SER A 5 -35.88 -14.70 -4.04
CA SER A 5 -35.10 -13.79 -3.16
C SER A 5 -35.51 -12.33 -3.43
N HIS A 6 -36.62 -11.89 -2.86
CA HIS A 6 -37.42 -10.75 -3.35
C HIS A 6 -36.82 -9.32 -3.21
N ARG A 7 -35.51 -9.12 -2.97
CA ARG A 7 -34.94 -7.80 -2.68
C ARG A 7 -33.65 -7.42 -3.41
N GLY A 8 -33.06 -8.31 -4.20
CA GLY A 8 -31.82 -7.99 -4.92
C GLY A 8 -31.59 -8.88 -6.13
N GLY A 9 -30.68 -8.46 -7.01
CA GLY A 9 -30.38 -9.15 -8.26
C GLY A 9 -29.02 -8.78 -8.83
N PHE A 10 -28.52 -9.67 -9.71
CA PHE A 10 -27.24 -9.52 -10.39
C PHE A 10 -27.49 -9.16 -11.86
N PRO A 11 -27.43 -7.88 -12.24
CA PRO A 11 -27.46 -7.51 -13.65
C PRO A 11 -26.18 -7.95 -14.38
N GLY A 12 -26.35 -8.37 -15.62
CA GLY A 12 -25.28 -8.70 -16.56
C GLY A 12 -25.50 -8.02 -17.93
N PHE A 13 -24.54 -8.16 -18.83
CA PHE A 13 -24.70 -7.71 -20.22
C PHE A 13 -23.87 -8.53 -21.22
N VAL A 14 -24.26 -8.44 -22.49
CA VAL A 14 -23.58 -9.09 -23.62
C VAL A 14 -23.24 -8.06 -24.70
N HIS A 15 -22.00 -8.06 -25.16
CA HIS A 15 -21.52 -7.35 -26.35
C HIS A 15 -21.25 -8.31 -27.50
N LYS A 16 -21.36 -7.81 -28.73
CA LYS A 16 -21.09 -8.59 -29.95
C LYS A 16 -19.61 -8.92 -30.16
N LYS A 17 -18.69 -8.10 -29.63
CA LYS A 17 -17.25 -8.27 -29.82
C LYS A 17 -16.54 -8.36 -28.47
N PRO A 18 -15.62 -9.33 -28.29
CA PRO A 18 -14.85 -9.44 -27.07
C PRO A 18 -13.84 -8.30 -26.96
N SER A 19 -13.70 -7.77 -25.76
CA SER A 19 -12.78 -6.68 -25.44
C SER A 19 -12.21 -6.88 -24.05
N ASN A 20 -11.03 -6.32 -23.80
CA ASN A 20 -10.45 -6.21 -22.47
C ASN A 20 -11.01 -5.04 -21.66
N ARG A 21 -11.80 -4.19 -22.32
CA ARG A 21 -12.51 -3.05 -21.75
C ARG A 21 -13.90 -2.97 -22.35
N LEU A 22 -14.91 -3.02 -21.50
CA LEU A 22 -16.31 -2.97 -21.91
C LEU A 22 -17.03 -1.91 -21.10
N VAL A 23 -17.85 -1.13 -21.81
CA VAL A 23 -18.65 -0.07 -21.22
C VAL A 23 -20.09 -0.30 -21.62
N ASN A 24 -20.98 -0.30 -20.64
CA ASN A 24 -22.41 -0.44 -20.88
C ASN A 24 -23.20 0.51 -19.97
N SER A 25 -24.34 0.99 -20.45
CA SER A 25 -25.21 1.82 -19.61
C SER A 25 -26.08 0.94 -18.72
N LEU A 26 -26.12 1.23 -17.42
CA LEU A 26 -27.05 0.62 -16.49
C LEU A 26 -28.46 1.23 -16.62
N GLY A 27 -28.53 2.49 -17.05
CA GLY A 27 -29.78 3.23 -17.17
C GLY A 27 -29.58 4.70 -16.81
N ARG A 28 -30.67 5.45 -16.88
CA ARG A 28 -30.71 6.88 -16.58
C ARG A 28 -31.15 7.12 -15.14
N LEU A 29 -30.33 7.83 -14.38
CA LEU A 29 -30.63 8.31 -13.03
C LEU A 29 -30.79 9.83 -13.09
N GLU A 30 -32.00 10.32 -12.89
CA GLU A 30 -32.31 11.75 -12.88
C GLU A 30 -33.21 12.08 -11.69
N GLY A 31 -32.90 13.17 -10.98
CA GLY A 31 -33.73 13.69 -9.90
C GLY A 31 -33.78 12.83 -8.63
N LYS A 32 -32.81 11.93 -8.45
CA LYS A 32 -32.73 11.05 -7.26
C LYS A 32 -31.47 11.35 -6.47
N ASP A 33 -31.63 11.72 -5.20
CA ASP A 33 -30.51 11.97 -4.30
C ASP A 33 -29.74 10.66 -4.07
N PHE A 34 -28.42 10.70 -4.28
CA PHE A 34 -27.55 9.56 -4.05
C PHE A 34 -26.29 9.95 -3.26
N LEU A 35 -25.74 8.97 -2.54
CA LEU A 35 -24.43 8.96 -1.92
C LEU A 35 -23.58 7.89 -2.61
N SER A 36 -22.37 8.23 -3.03
CA SER A 36 -21.43 7.27 -3.61
C SER A 36 -20.06 7.35 -2.95
N ILE A 37 -19.33 6.24 -3.00
CA ILE A 37 -17.90 6.22 -2.71
C ILE A 37 -17.16 5.97 -4.00
N PHE A 38 -16.21 6.85 -4.31
CA PHE A 38 -15.40 6.76 -5.52
C PHE A 38 -13.94 6.92 -5.19
N ARG A 39 -13.11 6.37 -6.08
CA ARG A 39 -11.67 6.43 -5.94
C ARG A 39 -11.11 7.69 -6.62
N PHE A 40 -10.79 8.71 -5.83
CA PHE A 40 -10.25 9.97 -6.35
C PHE A 40 -8.73 9.92 -6.62
N LYS A 41 -8.03 8.92 -6.07
CA LYS A 41 -6.61 8.61 -6.30
C LYS A 41 -6.40 7.11 -6.28
N THR A 42 -5.29 6.60 -6.83
CA THR A 42 -4.96 5.16 -6.84
C THR A 42 -5.21 4.39 -5.54
N TRP A 43 -4.96 5.03 -4.40
CA TRP A 43 -4.91 4.41 -3.08
C TRP A 43 -6.13 4.73 -2.20
N TRP A 44 -6.83 5.84 -2.49
CA TRP A 44 -7.80 6.44 -1.59
C TRP A 44 -9.11 6.76 -2.29
N SER A 45 -10.17 6.61 -1.52
CA SER A 45 -11.54 6.91 -1.89
C SER A 45 -12.10 8.01 -1.00
N THR A 46 -13.11 8.68 -1.51
CA THR A 46 -13.88 9.68 -0.80
C THR A 46 -15.35 9.57 -1.20
N MET A 47 -16.21 10.30 -0.50
CA MET A 47 -17.63 10.33 -0.80
C MET A 47 -17.99 11.43 -1.80
N TRP A 48 -19.06 11.20 -2.55
CA TRP A 48 -19.73 12.19 -3.38
C TRP A 48 -21.23 12.09 -3.20
N VAL A 49 -21.93 13.22 -3.31
CA VAL A 49 -23.39 13.28 -3.31
C VAL A 49 -23.86 13.99 -4.57
N GLY A 50 -24.95 13.51 -5.16
CA GLY A 50 -25.47 14.07 -6.39
C GLY A 50 -26.93 13.70 -6.61
N LYS A 51 -27.48 14.14 -7.76
CA LYS A 51 -28.89 13.92 -8.12
C LYS A 51 -29.09 13.28 -9.48
N SER A 52 -28.03 13.22 -10.28
CA SER A 52 -28.02 12.69 -11.64
C SER A 52 -26.89 11.68 -11.83
N GLY A 53 -27.08 10.69 -12.71
CA GLY A 53 -26.02 9.75 -13.08
C GLY A 53 -24.78 10.44 -13.66
N SER A 54 -24.94 11.62 -14.25
CA SER A 54 -23.84 12.46 -14.74
C SER A 54 -23.04 13.13 -13.61
N ASP A 55 -23.59 13.24 -12.40
CA ASP A 55 -22.88 13.78 -11.23
C ASP A 55 -21.91 12.77 -10.62
N LEU A 56 -22.01 11.49 -11.01
CA LEU A 56 -21.11 10.46 -10.51
C LEU A 56 -19.66 10.77 -10.86
N GLN A 57 -18.77 10.37 -9.97
CA GLN A 57 -17.35 10.47 -10.23
C GLN A 57 -16.85 9.19 -10.91
N LYS A 58 -15.79 9.31 -11.73
CA LYS A 58 -15.13 8.13 -12.30
C LYS A 58 -14.63 7.21 -11.19
N GLU A 59 -14.50 5.93 -11.49
CA GLU A 59 -14.03 4.93 -10.51
C GLU A 59 -14.91 4.83 -9.25
N THR A 60 -16.23 5.02 -9.41
CA THR A 60 -17.19 4.84 -8.33
C THR A 60 -17.32 3.36 -7.95
N GLN A 61 -17.15 3.06 -6.67
CA GLN A 61 -17.09 1.70 -6.10
C GLN A 61 -18.43 1.20 -5.58
N TRP A 62 -19.34 2.09 -5.22
CA TRP A 62 -20.75 1.78 -4.93
C TRP A 62 -21.57 3.06 -4.89
N VAL A 63 -22.88 2.94 -5.10
CA VAL A 63 -23.86 4.03 -5.05
C VAL A 63 -25.06 3.60 -4.22
N LEU A 64 -25.42 4.40 -3.24
CA LEU A 64 -26.65 4.31 -2.46
C LEU A 64 -27.56 5.45 -2.91
N MET A 65 -28.79 5.13 -3.34
CA MET A 65 -29.77 6.13 -3.78
C MET A 65 -31.06 6.00 -2.99
N ASP A 66 -31.70 7.14 -2.74
CA ASP A 66 -33.06 7.19 -2.23
C ASP A 66 -34.05 6.99 -3.40
N VAL A 67 -35.06 6.14 -3.19
CA VAL A 67 -36.12 5.84 -4.15
C VAL A 67 -37.48 6.10 -3.48
N PRO A 68 -37.90 7.39 -3.39
CA PRO A 68 -39.11 7.78 -2.68
C PRO A 68 -40.38 7.13 -3.22
N GLU A 69 -40.41 6.79 -4.51
CA GLU A 69 -41.57 6.20 -5.19
C GLU A 69 -41.96 4.84 -4.61
N VAL A 70 -41.00 4.09 -4.07
CA VAL A 70 -41.20 2.80 -3.41
C VAL A 70 -40.89 2.83 -1.91
N ARG A 71 -40.62 4.02 -1.36
CA ARG A 71 -40.21 4.23 0.05
C ARG A 71 -39.06 3.32 0.46
N ALA A 72 -38.07 3.18 -0.40
CA ALA A 72 -36.92 2.31 -0.18
C ALA A 72 -35.63 2.96 -0.67
N TYR A 73 -34.51 2.40 -0.23
CA TYR A 73 -33.17 2.73 -0.67
C TYR A 73 -32.66 1.62 -1.58
N ALA A 74 -31.93 1.99 -2.62
CA ALA A 74 -31.28 1.06 -3.52
C ALA A 74 -29.76 1.22 -3.46
N LEU A 75 -29.05 0.10 -3.32
CA LEU A 75 -27.60 0.03 -3.35
C LEU A 75 -27.16 -0.68 -4.63
N ILE A 76 -26.20 -0.08 -5.34
CA ILE A 76 -25.51 -0.68 -6.46
C ILE A 76 -24.06 -0.91 -6.07
N VAL A 77 -23.63 -2.17 -6.07
CA VAL A 77 -22.24 -2.55 -5.82
C VAL A 77 -21.72 -3.29 -7.05
N PRO A 78 -20.80 -2.71 -7.83
CA PRO A 78 -19.98 -3.47 -8.78
C PRO A 78 -19.26 -4.60 -8.06
N SER A 79 -19.67 -5.83 -8.34
CA SER A 79 -19.27 -7.04 -7.61
C SER A 79 -18.39 -7.97 -8.44
N MET A 80 -17.92 -7.50 -9.59
CA MET A 80 -16.93 -8.19 -10.42
C MET A 80 -15.55 -8.13 -9.79
N PRO A 81 -15.13 -9.24 -9.17
CA PRO A 81 -13.81 -9.73 -9.54
C PRO A 81 -13.70 -11.26 -9.74
N ILE A 82 -14.71 -12.09 -9.47
CA ILE A 82 -14.46 -13.55 -9.33
C ILE A 82 -15.54 -14.48 -9.91
N ILE A 83 -16.79 -14.02 -10.05
CA ILE A 83 -17.85 -14.89 -10.62
C ILE A 83 -17.66 -15.10 -12.13
N GLU A 84 -17.05 -14.13 -12.84
CA GLU A 84 -17.11 -14.08 -14.32
C GLU A 84 -15.77 -13.77 -14.98
N GLY A 85 -14.70 -14.26 -14.35
CA GLY A 85 -13.34 -14.19 -14.88
C GLY A 85 -12.54 -12.99 -14.38
N SER A 86 -11.46 -12.68 -15.09
CA SER A 86 -10.40 -11.79 -14.61
C SER A 86 -10.69 -10.28 -14.78
N PHE A 87 -11.96 -9.88 -14.67
CA PHE A 87 -12.43 -8.51 -14.88
C PHE A 87 -12.81 -7.83 -13.57
N ARG A 88 -12.56 -6.53 -13.52
CA ARG A 88 -13.03 -5.62 -12.48
C ARG A 88 -14.08 -4.69 -13.05
N ALA A 89 -15.14 -4.42 -12.30
CA ALA A 89 -16.14 -3.41 -12.65
C ALA A 89 -16.06 -2.16 -11.75
N ALA A 90 -16.40 -0.99 -12.30
CA ALA A 90 -16.72 0.21 -11.55
C ALA A 90 -17.81 1.01 -12.25
N LEU A 91 -18.38 1.97 -11.52
CA LEU A 91 -19.34 2.92 -12.06
C LEU A 91 -18.59 4.17 -12.54
N SER A 92 -19.11 4.78 -13.60
CA SER A 92 -18.63 6.05 -14.17
C SER A 92 -19.82 6.89 -14.63
N PRO A 93 -19.67 8.23 -14.66
CA PRO A 93 -20.70 9.10 -15.21
C PRO A 93 -20.85 8.86 -16.71
N GLY A 94 -22.10 8.88 -17.17
CA GLY A 94 -22.47 8.96 -18.58
C GLY A 94 -23.16 10.29 -18.89
N ASP A 95 -23.32 10.57 -20.18
CA ASP A 95 -24.04 11.75 -20.64
C ASP A 95 -25.55 11.61 -20.37
N ASN A 96 -26.27 12.74 -20.30
CA ASN A 96 -27.74 12.78 -20.14
C ASN A 96 -28.27 11.96 -18.95
N GLY A 97 -27.58 12.03 -17.80
CA GLY A 97 -27.98 11.34 -16.57
C GLY A 97 -27.73 9.82 -16.57
N HIS A 98 -27.03 9.28 -17.56
CA HIS A 98 -26.74 7.85 -17.60
C HIS A 98 -25.68 7.46 -16.58
N VAL A 99 -25.89 6.29 -15.96
CA VAL A 99 -24.89 5.61 -15.16
C VAL A 99 -24.23 4.53 -16.02
N MET A 100 -22.91 4.53 -16.10
CA MET A 100 -22.15 3.61 -16.94
C MET A 100 -21.39 2.60 -16.09
N PHE A 101 -21.44 1.33 -16.47
CA PHE A 101 -20.49 0.34 -16.02
C PHE A 101 -19.22 0.39 -16.85
N TRP A 102 -18.10 0.27 -16.17
CA TRP A 102 -16.78 0.11 -16.75
C TRP A 102 -16.18 -1.21 -16.28
N ALA A 103 -16.13 -2.20 -17.17
CA ALA A 103 -15.46 -3.47 -16.93
C ALA A 103 -14.07 -3.46 -17.58
N GLU A 104 -13.03 -3.81 -16.82
CA GLU A 104 -11.66 -3.89 -17.32
C GLU A 104 -10.87 -5.07 -16.73
N SER A 105 -10.13 -5.79 -17.58
CA SER A 105 -9.24 -6.89 -17.14
C SER A 105 -7.83 -6.42 -16.79
N GLY A 106 -7.40 -5.27 -17.32
CA GLY A 106 -6.02 -4.79 -17.17
C GLY A 106 -4.99 -5.54 -18.03
N SER A 107 -5.42 -6.33 -19.01
CA SER A 107 -4.56 -7.01 -20.00
C SER A 107 -5.22 -7.02 -21.38
N THR A 108 -4.49 -6.74 -22.46
CA THR A 108 -5.01 -6.84 -23.84
C THR A 108 -5.24 -8.29 -24.29
N GLN A 109 -4.67 -9.26 -23.59
CA GLN A 109 -4.79 -10.69 -23.85
C GLN A 109 -6.06 -11.28 -23.23
N VAL A 110 -6.53 -10.69 -22.11
CA VAL A 110 -7.75 -11.13 -21.43
C VAL A 110 -8.95 -10.34 -21.92
N ARG A 111 -9.77 -10.98 -22.74
CA ARG A 111 -10.96 -10.39 -23.39
C ARG A 111 -12.19 -11.23 -23.09
N ALA A 112 -13.31 -10.55 -22.83
CA ALA A 112 -14.62 -11.18 -22.67
C ALA A 112 -15.65 -10.37 -23.46
N SER A 113 -16.81 -10.96 -23.71
CA SER A 113 -17.94 -10.32 -24.38
C SER A 113 -19.27 -10.51 -23.64
N CYS A 114 -19.32 -11.34 -22.61
CA CYS A 114 -20.53 -11.69 -21.88
C CYS A 114 -20.21 -11.71 -20.39
N PHE A 115 -21.11 -11.11 -19.62
CA PHE A 115 -21.08 -11.07 -18.17
C PHE A 115 -22.52 -11.26 -17.66
N ASP A 116 -22.79 -12.25 -16.83
CA ASP A 116 -24.10 -12.52 -16.22
C ASP A 116 -24.34 -11.70 -14.93
N ALA A 117 -23.28 -11.18 -14.28
CA ALA A 117 -23.27 -10.59 -12.95
C ALA A 117 -22.15 -9.53 -12.79
N ILE A 118 -22.33 -8.36 -13.42
CA ILE A 118 -21.37 -7.25 -13.32
C ILE A 118 -21.48 -6.46 -12.02
N ALA A 119 -22.68 -6.43 -11.44
CA ALA A 119 -22.98 -5.74 -10.21
C ALA A 119 -24.04 -6.51 -9.42
N TYR A 120 -24.21 -6.10 -8.17
CA TYR A 120 -25.30 -6.49 -7.33
C TYR A 120 -26.13 -5.25 -6.98
N VAL A 121 -27.43 -5.35 -7.22
CA VAL A 121 -28.41 -4.33 -6.84
C VAL A 121 -29.23 -4.88 -5.69
N HIS A 122 -29.29 -4.14 -4.59
CA HIS A 122 -30.09 -4.49 -3.41
C HIS A 122 -31.04 -3.36 -3.06
N VAL A 123 -32.27 -3.69 -2.68
CA VAL A 123 -33.29 -2.73 -2.29
C VAL A 123 -33.77 -3.05 -0.88
N CYS A 124 -33.75 -2.06 0.00
CA CYS A 124 -34.17 -2.19 1.39
C CYS A 124 -34.85 -0.90 1.87
N ASP A 125 -35.83 -1.02 2.75
CA ASP A 125 -36.52 0.11 3.39
C ASP A 125 -35.64 0.84 4.44
N ASN A 126 -34.57 0.18 4.92
CA ASN A 126 -33.65 0.73 5.90
C ASN A 126 -32.21 0.86 5.35
N PRO A 127 -31.66 2.09 5.22
CA PRO A 127 -30.33 2.31 4.65
C PRO A 127 -29.20 1.77 5.54
N TYR A 128 -29.44 1.62 6.85
CA TYR A 128 -28.45 1.06 7.79
C TYR A 128 -28.36 -0.47 7.72
N GLN A 129 -29.38 -1.15 7.17
CA GLN A 129 -29.35 -2.60 6.95
C GLN A 129 -28.91 -2.95 5.53
N LEU A 130 -29.21 -2.08 4.57
CA LEU A 130 -28.93 -2.21 3.14
C LEU A 130 -27.49 -2.70 2.85
N MET A 131 -26.47 -2.04 3.41
CA MET A 131 -25.07 -2.42 3.19
C MET A 131 -24.72 -3.80 3.79
N ARG A 132 -25.25 -4.12 4.98
CA ARG A 132 -24.99 -5.40 5.64
C ARG A 132 -25.62 -6.54 4.86
N GLU A 133 -26.91 -6.43 4.52
CA GLU A 133 -27.63 -7.43 3.73
C GLU A 133 -26.95 -7.64 2.37
N ALA A 134 -26.59 -6.56 1.68
CA ALA A 134 -25.99 -6.66 0.38
C ALA A 134 -24.60 -7.32 0.40
N LEU A 135 -23.74 -6.92 1.34
CA LEU A 135 -22.43 -7.53 1.51
C LEU A 135 -22.52 -8.99 1.99
N SER A 136 -23.54 -9.36 2.78
CA SER A 136 -23.81 -10.75 3.13
C SER A 136 -24.20 -11.60 1.92
N THR A 137 -25.08 -11.10 1.05
CA THR A 137 -25.43 -11.80 -0.19
C THR A 137 -24.21 -11.92 -1.11
N LEU A 138 -23.44 -10.85 -1.27
CA LEU A 138 -22.18 -10.86 -2.02
C LEU A 138 -21.17 -11.83 -1.44
N ARG A 139 -21.07 -11.92 -0.11
CA ARG A 139 -20.17 -12.85 0.58
C ARG A 139 -20.52 -14.30 0.26
N VAL A 140 -21.81 -14.67 0.27
CA VAL A 140 -22.27 -16.02 -0.07
C VAL A 140 -22.06 -16.32 -1.56
N HIS A 141 -22.37 -15.35 -2.43
CA HIS A 141 -22.32 -15.53 -3.86
C HIS A 141 -20.90 -15.57 -4.43
N LEU A 142 -20.00 -14.67 -3.99
CA LEU A 142 -18.60 -14.61 -4.43
C LEU A 142 -17.72 -15.67 -3.75
N ASN A 143 -17.98 -15.92 -2.47
CA ASN A 143 -17.20 -16.81 -1.61
C ASN A 143 -15.69 -16.52 -1.46
N THR A 144 -15.27 -15.26 -1.58
CA THR A 144 -13.83 -14.94 -1.73
C THR A 144 -13.26 -13.98 -0.71
N PHE A 145 -14.10 -13.16 -0.09
CA PHE A 145 -13.72 -12.27 1.00
C PHE A 145 -14.38 -12.76 2.29
N ARG A 146 -14.20 -12.05 3.40
CA ARG A 146 -14.91 -12.30 4.67
C ARG A 146 -15.49 -10.99 5.17
N LEU A 147 -16.64 -11.05 5.82
CA LEU A 147 -17.21 -9.87 6.50
C LEU A 147 -16.42 -9.55 7.76
N LEU A 148 -16.58 -8.34 8.29
CA LEU A 148 -15.87 -7.90 9.50
C LEU A 148 -16.17 -8.84 10.69
N GLU A 149 -17.40 -9.32 10.78
CA GLU A 149 -17.89 -10.22 11.83
C GLU A 149 -17.31 -11.64 11.71
N GLU A 150 -16.84 -12.03 10.53
CA GLU A 150 -16.21 -13.34 10.27
C GLU A 150 -14.69 -13.32 10.46
N LYS A 151 -14.09 -12.13 10.57
CA LYS A 151 -12.64 -11.94 10.67
C LYS A 151 -12.16 -11.99 12.10
N THR A 152 -10.92 -12.47 12.27
CA THR A 152 -10.25 -12.42 13.56
C THR A 152 -9.84 -10.98 13.84
N VAL A 153 -10.34 -10.39 14.93
CA VAL A 153 -9.94 -9.04 15.33
C VAL A 153 -8.45 -9.04 15.66
N PRO A 154 -7.60 -8.29 14.95
CA PRO A 154 -6.18 -8.26 15.22
C PRO A 154 -5.88 -7.67 16.61
N ASN A 155 -4.80 -8.14 17.24
CA ASN A 155 -4.40 -7.74 18.59
C ASN A 155 -4.12 -6.22 18.73
N LEU A 156 -3.92 -5.50 17.62
CA LEU A 156 -3.70 -4.06 17.57
C LEU A 156 -4.98 -3.21 17.70
N VAL A 157 -6.17 -3.77 17.47
CA VAL A 157 -7.42 -3.01 17.49
C VAL A 157 -7.70 -2.48 18.90
N GLY A 158 -8.04 -1.19 18.99
CA GLY A 158 -8.31 -0.52 20.27
C GLY A 158 -7.07 -0.20 21.11
N LYS A 159 -5.87 -0.46 20.58
CA LYS A 159 -4.61 -0.16 21.28
C LYS A 159 -3.97 1.12 20.75
N PHE A 160 -3.29 1.83 21.65
CA PHE A 160 -2.45 2.97 21.28
C PHE A 160 -1.11 2.46 20.75
N GLY A 161 -0.71 2.93 19.57
CA GLY A 161 0.59 2.62 18.98
C GLY A 161 1.21 3.82 18.28
N TRP A 162 2.49 3.69 17.93
CA TRP A 162 3.28 4.76 17.34
C TRP A 162 3.91 4.33 16.01
N CYS A 163 3.96 5.22 15.03
CA CYS A 163 4.54 4.98 13.72
C CYS A 163 5.66 6.00 13.48
N THR A 164 6.82 5.53 13.02
CA THR A 164 8.03 6.37 12.88
C THR A 164 7.99 7.35 11.71
N TRP A 165 6.99 7.26 10.82
CA TRP A 165 6.96 8.01 9.55
C TRP A 165 7.07 9.52 9.74
N ASP A 166 6.15 10.16 10.47
CA ASP A 166 6.17 11.62 10.65
C ASP A 166 7.26 12.10 11.62
N ALA A 167 7.90 11.17 12.35
CA ALA A 167 8.99 11.48 13.25
C ALA A 167 10.35 11.56 12.52
N PHE A 168 10.59 10.64 11.59
CA PHE A 168 11.91 10.44 10.99
C PHE A 168 11.90 10.29 9.46
N TYR A 169 10.75 10.04 8.85
CA TYR A 169 10.62 9.62 7.45
C TYR A 169 11.65 8.52 7.13
N LEU A 170 12.41 8.66 6.04
CA LEU A 170 13.40 7.68 5.60
C LEU A 170 14.69 7.71 6.43
N ALA A 171 14.88 8.75 7.26
CA ALA A 171 16.05 8.89 8.12
C ALA A 171 15.97 8.03 9.39
N VAL A 172 14.93 7.21 9.55
CA VAL A 172 14.74 6.31 10.71
C VAL A 172 15.95 5.41 10.97
N ASP A 173 16.45 5.38 12.21
CA ASP A 173 17.59 4.56 12.62
C ASP A 173 17.35 3.95 14.02
N PRO A 174 18.13 2.92 14.43
CA PRO A 174 17.96 2.26 15.72
C PRO A 174 17.99 3.21 16.92
N VAL A 175 18.88 4.20 16.92
CA VAL A 175 19.05 5.15 18.03
C VAL A 175 17.82 6.07 18.11
N SER A 176 17.41 6.64 16.98
CA SER A 176 16.21 7.49 16.90
C SER A 176 14.94 6.76 17.36
N VAL A 177 14.75 5.50 16.93
CA VAL A 177 13.60 4.70 17.36
C VAL A 177 13.66 4.40 18.86
N TRP A 178 14.82 4.02 19.39
CA TRP A 178 14.99 3.75 20.82
C TRP A 178 14.63 4.95 21.68
N HIS A 179 15.15 6.14 21.34
CA HIS A 179 14.88 7.36 22.08
C HIS A 179 13.41 7.80 21.93
N GLY A 180 12.80 7.65 20.75
CA GLY A 180 11.37 7.90 20.59
C GLY A 180 10.50 7.01 21.48
N VAL A 181 10.80 5.71 21.59
CA VAL A 181 10.11 4.81 22.52
C VAL A 181 10.38 5.20 23.98
N LYS A 182 11.63 5.55 24.32
CA LYS A 182 12.02 5.99 25.65
C LYS A 182 11.22 7.21 26.11
N ASP A 183 11.04 8.21 25.24
CA ASP A 183 10.30 9.44 25.57
C ASP A 183 8.84 9.16 25.94
N PHE A 184 8.19 8.22 25.26
CA PHE A 184 6.84 7.77 25.65
C PHE A 184 6.82 7.14 27.04
N TYR A 185 7.76 6.24 27.32
CA TYR A 185 7.87 5.58 28.62
C TYR A 185 8.19 6.57 29.75
N ASP A 186 9.08 7.53 29.51
CA ASP A 186 9.43 8.60 30.44
C ASP A 186 8.21 9.52 30.70
N ALA A 187 7.38 9.76 29.68
CA ALA A 187 6.10 10.46 29.77
C ALA A 187 4.96 9.60 30.39
N ARG A 188 5.24 8.36 30.83
CA ARG A 188 4.26 7.39 31.36
C ARG A 188 3.16 7.00 30.37
N LEU A 189 3.39 7.18 29.07
CA LEU A 189 2.55 6.69 28.00
C LEU A 189 3.17 5.41 27.44
N ARG A 190 2.43 4.29 27.49
CA ARG A 190 2.94 3.00 27.01
C ARG A 190 2.32 2.67 25.66
N PRO A 191 3.03 2.83 24.53
CA PRO A 191 2.56 2.31 23.26
C PRO A 191 2.52 0.79 23.33
N TRP A 192 1.40 0.19 22.96
CA TRP A 192 1.25 -1.27 22.93
C TRP A 192 1.99 -1.90 21.76
N PHE A 193 2.08 -1.15 20.67
CA PHE A 193 2.81 -1.52 19.48
C PHE A 193 3.50 -0.32 18.86
N PHE A 194 4.52 -0.56 18.06
CA PHE A 194 5.12 0.46 17.21
C PHE A 194 5.41 -0.09 15.82
N ILE A 195 5.39 0.81 14.84
CA ILE A 195 5.63 0.53 13.43
C ILE A 195 6.91 1.25 13.03
N ILE A 196 7.93 0.49 12.66
CA ILE A 196 9.10 1.01 11.93
C ILE A 196 8.65 1.17 10.47
N ASP A 197 8.29 2.40 10.12
CA ASP A 197 7.82 2.77 8.79
C ASP A 197 8.98 2.85 7.77
N ASP A 198 8.69 3.20 6.52
CA ASP A 198 9.62 3.20 5.39
C ASP A 198 10.98 3.86 5.72
N GLY A 199 12.06 3.31 5.17
CA GLY A 199 13.45 3.73 5.45
C GLY A 199 14.32 2.71 6.19
N TRP A 200 13.76 1.58 6.66
CA TRP A 200 14.52 0.47 7.25
C TRP A 200 14.97 -0.60 6.22
N GLN A 201 14.38 -0.61 5.02
CA GLN A 201 14.65 -1.61 3.98
C GLN A 201 15.95 -1.31 3.21
N SER A 202 16.69 -2.35 2.82
CA SER A 202 17.84 -2.25 1.91
C SER A 202 17.38 -1.93 0.48
N ILE A 203 17.42 -0.64 0.12
CA ILE A 203 16.98 -0.12 -1.18
C ILE A 203 18.14 0.46 -1.99
N ASN A 204 18.01 0.47 -3.32
CA ASN A 204 18.95 1.07 -4.25
C ASN A 204 18.23 1.75 -5.42
N LEU A 205 18.83 2.81 -5.98
CA LEU A 205 18.31 3.55 -7.13
C LEU A 205 19.02 3.16 -8.43
N ASP A 206 18.32 3.27 -9.55
CA ASP A 206 18.94 3.06 -10.87
C ASP A 206 20.10 4.03 -11.10
N GLY A 207 21.22 3.52 -11.63
CA GLY A 207 22.45 4.28 -11.85
C GLY A 207 23.41 4.34 -10.65
N GLN A 208 23.02 3.86 -9.47
CA GLN A 208 23.94 3.72 -8.33
C GLN A 208 24.66 2.36 -8.33
N ASN A 209 25.73 2.25 -7.52
CA ASN A 209 26.45 0.99 -7.34
C ASN A 209 25.48 -0.11 -6.89
N PRO A 210 25.35 -1.23 -7.63
CA PRO A 210 24.40 -2.29 -7.30
C PRO A 210 24.67 -2.98 -5.96
N ASN A 211 25.88 -2.84 -5.44
CA ASN A 211 26.34 -3.49 -4.22
C ASN A 211 26.28 -2.58 -2.98
N GLU A 212 25.70 -1.39 -3.09
CA GLU A 212 25.54 -0.46 -1.97
C GLU A 212 24.07 -0.06 -1.80
N ASP A 213 23.67 0.21 -0.56
CA ASP A 213 22.35 0.77 -0.29
C ASP A 213 22.35 2.27 -0.62
N ALA A 214 21.19 2.80 -1.04
CA ALA A 214 21.02 4.23 -1.30
C ALA A 214 21.25 5.01 0.01
N LYS A 215 22.09 6.05 -0.07
CA LYS A 215 22.48 6.87 1.07
C LYS A 215 21.69 8.19 1.07
N ASN A 216 21.45 8.72 2.27
CA ASN A 216 20.95 10.09 2.50
C ASN A 216 19.56 10.40 1.91
N LEU A 217 18.71 9.38 1.76
CA LEU A 217 17.29 9.57 1.51
C LEU A 217 16.58 9.96 2.80
N VAL A 218 15.86 11.08 2.77
CA VAL A 218 15.19 11.65 3.95
C VAL A 218 13.68 11.79 3.75
N LEU A 219 13.25 12.47 2.70
CA LEU A 219 11.83 12.75 2.44
C LEU A 219 11.20 11.84 1.38
N GLY A 220 9.87 11.87 1.36
CA GLY A 220 9.04 11.25 0.33
C GLY A 220 9.30 11.78 -1.09
N GLY A 221 9.46 10.89 -2.07
CA GLY A 221 9.48 11.24 -3.50
C GLY A 221 10.45 10.38 -4.30
N GLU A 222 11.76 10.58 -4.09
CA GLU A 222 12.81 9.80 -4.77
C GLU A 222 12.77 8.32 -4.38
N GLN A 223 12.36 7.98 -3.16
CA GLN A 223 12.28 6.56 -2.78
C GLN A 223 11.24 5.79 -3.59
N MET A 224 10.30 6.49 -4.25
CA MET A 224 9.25 5.85 -5.02
C MET A 224 9.78 5.09 -6.24
N THR A 225 11.00 5.40 -6.70
CA THR A 225 11.70 4.65 -7.76
C THR A 225 12.75 3.68 -7.21
N ALA A 226 12.98 3.67 -5.90
CA ALA A 226 13.99 2.83 -5.27
C ALA A 226 13.56 1.36 -5.20
N GLN A 227 14.46 0.49 -5.61
CA GLN A 227 14.25 -0.95 -5.68
C GLN A 227 14.86 -1.65 -4.47
N LEU A 228 14.15 -2.64 -3.93
CA LEU A 228 14.61 -3.51 -2.86
C LEU A 228 15.76 -4.39 -3.36
N ARG A 229 16.93 -4.24 -2.74
CA ARG A 229 18.14 -4.99 -3.07
C ARG A 229 18.24 -6.28 -2.26
N ARG A 230 17.93 -6.22 -0.96
CA ARG A 230 17.97 -7.37 -0.05
C ARG A 230 16.64 -7.50 0.66
N LEU A 231 16.23 -8.74 0.95
CA LEU A 231 15.07 -9.03 1.81
C LEU A 231 15.43 -8.84 3.31
N ARG A 232 16.32 -7.89 3.60
CA ARG A 232 16.87 -7.59 4.93
C ARG A 232 16.92 -6.07 5.11
N GLU A 233 17.16 -5.67 6.34
CA GLU A 233 17.34 -4.28 6.72
C GLU A 233 18.57 -3.64 6.07
N VAL A 234 18.51 -2.31 5.94
CA VAL A 234 19.58 -1.45 5.43
C VAL A 234 20.78 -1.41 6.39
N GLU A 235 21.95 -1.03 5.88
CA GLU A 235 23.21 -0.96 6.64
C GLU A 235 23.13 -0.27 8.01
N LYS A 236 22.35 0.83 8.16
CA LYS A 236 22.22 1.53 9.45
C LYS A 236 21.58 0.67 10.55
N PHE A 237 20.70 -0.26 10.19
CA PHE A 237 20.17 -1.23 11.13
C PHE A 237 21.12 -2.44 11.28
N GLN A 238 21.75 -2.91 10.19
CA GLN A 238 22.69 -4.04 10.24
C GLN A 238 23.89 -3.79 11.16
N LYS A 239 24.39 -2.55 11.20
CA LYS A 239 25.53 -2.13 12.03
C LYS A 239 25.18 -2.01 13.51
N TYR A 240 23.90 -2.14 13.90
CA TYR A 240 23.52 -2.09 15.31
C TYR A 240 24.12 -3.25 16.09
N VAL A 241 24.77 -2.93 17.21
CA VAL A 241 25.32 -3.92 18.15
C VAL A 241 24.43 -4.01 19.38
N GLY A 242 24.00 -5.22 19.71
CA GLY A 242 23.17 -5.49 20.89
C GLY A 242 23.79 -4.94 22.17
N GLY A 243 22.98 -4.31 23.01
CA GLY A 243 23.44 -3.74 24.30
C GLY A 243 24.04 -2.34 24.23
N SER A 244 24.41 -1.83 23.05
CA SER A 244 24.99 -0.48 22.87
C SER A 244 24.11 0.66 23.43
N LEU A 245 22.78 0.52 23.33
CA LEU A 245 21.80 1.49 23.85
C LEU A 245 21.30 1.19 25.28
N LEU A 246 21.75 0.07 25.86
CA LEU A 246 21.46 -0.30 27.25
C LEU A 246 22.57 0.16 28.20
N ASP A 247 23.77 0.41 27.68
CA ASP A 247 24.94 0.85 28.45
C ASP A 247 24.75 2.29 29.01
N PRO A 248 25.14 2.55 30.27
CA PRO A 248 25.21 3.92 30.82
C PRO A 248 26.00 4.93 29.95
N ASN A 249 26.94 4.45 29.12
CA ASN A 249 27.71 5.24 28.17
C ASN A 249 27.09 5.26 26.75
N SER A 250 25.78 5.06 26.64
CA SER A 250 25.06 5.05 25.35
C SER A 250 25.36 6.31 24.51
N PRO A 251 25.41 6.20 23.16
CA PRO A 251 25.61 7.34 22.27
C PRO A 251 24.70 8.52 22.62
N HIS A 252 25.26 9.73 22.63
CA HIS A 252 24.48 10.94 22.88
C HIS A 252 23.46 11.16 21.74
N PHE A 253 22.18 11.17 22.07
CA PHE A 253 21.12 11.45 21.11
C PHE A 253 20.73 12.94 21.14
N ASP A 254 21.02 13.65 20.07
CA ASP A 254 20.52 15.02 19.89
C ASP A 254 19.06 15.00 19.42
N THR A 255 18.15 15.35 20.33
CA THR A 255 16.72 15.47 20.08
C THR A 255 16.34 16.45 18.96
N ASN A 256 17.19 17.45 18.64
CA ASN A 256 16.94 18.40 17.56
C ASN A 256 17.40 17.89 16.19
N LYS A 257 18.31 16.91 16.16
CA LYS A 257 18.93 16.42 14.92
C LYS A 257 17.92 15.90 13.91
N PRO A 258 16.91 15.06 14.26
CA PRO A 258 15.90 14.63 13.29
C PRO A 258 15.13 15.81 12.67
N ARG A 259 14.80 16.83 13.47
CA ARG A 259 14.12 18.04 12.98
C ARG A 259 15.01 18.85 12.04
N MET A 260 16.30 18.95 12.34
CA MET A 260 17.28 19.62 11.47
C MET A 260 17.43 18.89 10.13
N ILE A 261 17.54 17.55 10.15
CA ILE A 261 17.61 16.70 8.95
C ILE A 261 16.36 16.92 8.08
N ILE A 262 15.17 16.87 8.68
CA ILE A 262 13.91 17.07 7.97
C ILE A 262 13.81 18.49 7.41
N SER A 263 14.13 19.51 8.20
CA SER A 263 14.10 20.91 7.75
C SER A 263 15.02 21.14 6.56
N LYS A 264 16.24 20.60 6.61
CA LYS A 264 17.21 20.70 5.52
C LYS A 264 16.76 19.94 4.27
N ALA A 265 16.17 18.76 4.43
CA ALA A 265 15.60 18.04 3.31
C ALA A 265 14.43 18.78 2.65
N ILE A 266 13.59 19.48 3.43
CA ILE A 266 12.52 20.33 2.89
C ILE A 266 13.09 21.51 2.09
N GLU A 267 14.21 22.10 2.54
CA GLU A 267 14.91 23.15 1.79
C GLU A 267 15.41 22.64 0.43
N ILE A 268 15.97 21.42 0.39
CA ILE A 268 16.43 20.77 -0.85
C ILE A 268 15.25 20.52 -1.79
N GLU A 269 14.16 19.92 -1.30
CA GLU A 269 12.98 19.61 -2.12
C GLU A 269 12.36 20.87 -2.74
N LYS A 270 12.33 21.98 -1.98
CA LYS A 270 11.88 23.28 -2.49
C LYS A 270 12.79 23.80 -3.60
N ALA A 271 14.11 23.71 -3.42
CA ALA A 271 15.08 24.14 -4.42
C ALA A 271 15.02 23.27 -5.70
N GLU A 272 14.81 21.96 -5.57
CA GLU A 272 14.62 21.06 -6.70
C GLU A 272 13.33 21.33 -7.47
N LYS A 273 12.23 21.63 -6.77
CA LYS A 273 10.97 22.07 -7.39
C LYS A 273 11.12 23.40 -8.13
N GLU A 274 11.84 24.35 -7.54
CA GLU A 274 12.15 25.63 -8.18
C GLU A 274 12.96 25.42 -9.46
N LEU A 275 14.04 24.61 -9.40
CA LEU A 275 14.83 24.24 -10.57
C LEU A 275 13.97 23.60 -11.66
N GLY A 276 13.07 22.68 -11.30
CA GLY A 276 12.13 22.05 -12.23
C GLY A 276 11.21 23.06 -12.93
N ARG A 277 10.74 24.09 -12.23
CA ARG A 277 9.92 25.17 -12.81
C ARG A 277 10.73 26.04 -13.77
N VAL A 278 11.94 26.43 -13.39
CA VAL A 278 12.85 27.26 -14.21
C VAL A 278 13.23 26.54 -15.51
N ILE A 279 13.45 25.22 -15.45
CA ILE A 279 13.69 24.37 -16.64
C ILE A 279 12.47 24.39 -17.58
N GLN A 280 11.25 24.29 -17.05
CA GLN A 280 10.03 24.36 -17.86
C GLN A 280 9.83 25.75 -18.49
N GLU A 281 10.22 26.81 -17.80
CA GLU A 281 10.13 28.20 -18.26
C GLU A 281 11.27 28.62 -19.23
N LYS A 282 12.21 27.70 -19.55
CA LYS A 282 13.38 27.93 -20.44
C LYS A 282 14.24 29.15 -20.05
N SER A 283 14.37 29.43 -18.75
CA SER A 283 15.22 30.50 -18.26
C SER A 283 16.70 30.09 -18.20
N THR A 284 17.62 31.06 -18.32
CA THR A 284 19.06 30.86 -18.52
C THR A 284 19.86 30.63 -17.24
N ASP A 285 19.30 30.86 -16.06
CA ASP A 285 20.04 30.81 -14.79
C ASP A 285 19.84 29.49 -14.02
N LEU A 286 20.43 28.42 -14.56
CA LEU A 286 20.34 27.06 -13.98
C LEU A 286 21.51 26.73 -13.03
N SER A 287 22.67 27.36 -13.22
CA SER A 287 23.91 26.97 -12.54
C SER A 287 23.93 27.38 -11.07
N GLU A 288 23.35 28.54 -10.73
CA GLU A 288 23.26 29.02 -9.34
C GLU A 288 22.36 28.10 -8.51
N LEU A 289 21.18 27.74 -9.04
CA LEU A 289 20.25 26.84 -8.39
C LEU A 289 20.83 25.43 -8.21
N GLN A 290 21.49 24.88 -9.23
CA GLN A 290 22.19 23.59 -9.14
C GLN A 290 23.29 23.63 -8.07
N SER A 291 24.12 24.69 -8.05
CA SER A 291 25.19 24.86 -7.05
C SER A 291 24.63 24.98 -5.63
N ARG A 292 23.48 25.66 -5.47
CA ARG A 292 22.76 25.76 -4.20
C ARG A 292 22.26 24.40 -3.73
N ILE A 293 21.67 23.59 -4.60
CA ILE A 293 21.20 22.24 -4.27
C ILE A 293 22.38 21.37 -3.82
N GLU A 294 23.49 21.38 -4.54
CA GLU A 294 24.69 20.61 -4.18
C GLU A 294 25.31 21.05 -2.85
N ARG A 295 25.26 22.35 -2.53
CA ARG A 295 25.67 22.84 -1.21
C ARG A 295 24.74 22.32 -0.11
N LEU A 296 23.42 22.42 -0.30
CA LEU A 296 22.45 21.92 0.67
C LEU A 296 22.56 20.40 0.88
N LYS A 297 22.80 19.62 -0.19
CA LYS A 297 23.05 18.17 -0.10
C LYS A 297 24.32 17.86 0.70
N ARG A 298 25.40 18.63 0.54
CA ARG A 298 26.61 18.50 1.36
C ARG A 298 26.36 18.82 2.83
N GLU A 299 25.69 19.94 3.13
CA GLU A 299 25.29 20.31 4.50
C GLU A 299 24.45 19.20 5.15
N LEU A 300 23.48 18.64 4.42
CA LEU A 300 22.66 17.53 4.91
C LEU A 300 23.52 16.29 5.20
N ASN A 301 24.44 15.94 4.31
CA ASN A 301 25.35 14.81 4.50
C ASN A 301 26.27 15.00 5.70
N GLU A 302 26.72 16.22 5.99
CA GLU A 302 27.51 16.55 7.18
C GLU A 302 26.69 16.35 8.47
N ILE A 303 25.43 16.80 8.48
CA ILE A 303 24.51 16.59 9.62
C ILE A 303 24.25 15.09 9.85
N ILE A 304 24.09 14.31 8.78
CA ILE A 304 23.88 12.85 8.88
C ILE A 304 25.17 12.13 9.30
N GLY A 305 26.30 12.50 8.69
CA GLY A 305 27.60 11.82 8.80
C GLY A 305 28.39 12.12 10.07
N GLY A 306 28.10 13.22 10.78
CA GLY A 306 28.84 13.64 11.98
C GLY A 306 28.97 12.62 13.11
N ASP A 307 28.18 11.54 13.12
CA ASP A 307 28.24 10.46 14.11
C ASP A 307 28.76 9.12 13.56
N GLN A 308 28.81 8.91 12.23
CA GLN A 308 29.22 7.61 11.65
C GLN A 308 30.71 7.30 11.87
N GLU A 309 31.55 8.31 12.06
CA GLU A 309 32.99 8.11 12.32
C GLU A 309 33.30 7.65 13.75
N LYS A 310 32.38 7.83 14.72
CA LYS A 310 32.59 7.40 16.11
C LYS A 310 32.12 5.98 16.40
N ASP A 311 31.15 5.47 15.64
CA ASP A 311 30.53 4.16 15.87
C ASP A 311 31.32 2.97 15.29
N ALA A 312 32.39 3.22 14.52
CA ALA A 312 33.16 2.17 13.86
C ALA A 312 34.13 1.39 14.77
N GLN A 313 34.25 1.75 16.05
CA GLN A 313 35.37 1.32 16.90
C GLN A 313 35.05 0.23 17.95
N VAL A 314 33.93 -0.48 17.83
CA VAL A 314 33.63 -1.64 18.69
C VAL A 314 33.26 -2.86 17.84
N ARG A 315 34.26 -3.45 17.16
CA ARG A 315 34.16 -4.81 16.61
C ARG A 315 34.75 -5.80 17.61
N GLY A 316 33.92 -6.23 18.57
CA GLY A 316 34.13 -7.51 19.25
C GLY A 316 33.52 -8.65 18.44
N GLU A 317 33.92 -9.89 18.72
CA GLU A 317 33.33 -11.12 18.18
C GLU A 317 31.86 -11.26 18.66
N ALA A 318 30.96 -10.49 18.07
CA ALA A 318 29.52 -10.60 18.32
C ALA A 318 28.94 -11.77 17.51
N CYS A 319 28.09 -12.57 18.14
CA CYS A 319 27.32 -13.60 17.45
C CYS A 319 26.37 -12.95 16.42
N GLU A 320 25.96 -13.66 15.35
CA GLU A 320 24.97 -13.14 14.39
C GLU A 320 23.67 -12.68 15.10
N ASP A 321 23.32 -13.32 16.22
CA ASP A 321 22.16 -13.00 17.05
C ASP A 321 22.30 -11.70 17.85
N ASP A 322 23.50 -11.10 17.91
CA ASP A 322 23.81 -9.87 18.64
C ASP A 322 24.00 -8.66 17.72
N LEU A 323 23.65 -8.80 16.44
CA LEU A 323 23.72 -7.73 15.45
C LEU A 323 22.35 -7.47 14.78
N GLY A 324 22.25 -6.31 14.14
CA GLY A 324 21.18 -6.02 13.21
C GLY A 324 19.81 -5.78 13.85
N LEU A 325 18.77 -6.04 13.05
CA LEU A 325 17.38 -5.85 13.49
C LEU A 325 17.01 -6.79 14.64
N MET A 326 17.55 -8.02 14.68
CA MET A 326 17.26 -9.01 15.72
C MET A 326 17.77 -8.56 17.09
N ALA A 327 19.00 -8.07 17.17
CA ALA A 327 19.54 -7.54 18.41
C ALA A 327 18.79 -6.29 18.87
N PHE A 328 18.38 -5.45 17.92
CA PHE A 328 17.61 -4.23 18.21
C PHE A 328 16.24 -4.52 18.83
N THR A 329 15.45 -5.42 18.23
CA THR A 329 14.13 -5.79 18.76
C THR A 329 14.22 -6.47 20.12
N ARG A 330 15.25 -7.32 20.34
CA ARG A 330 15.53 -7.93 21.65
C ARG A 330 15.84 -6.87 22.71
N GLY A 331 16.67 -5.89 22.37
CA GLY A 331 16.98 -4.76 23.24
C GLY A 331 15.73 -3.97 23.62
N LEU A 332 14.88 -3.66 22.63
CA LEU A 332 13.63 -2.92 22.86
C LEU A 332 12.71 -3.66 23.83
N ARG A 333 12.49 -4.97 23.64
CA ARG A 333 11.65 -5.80 24.52
C ARG A 333 12.23 -5.91 25.93
N THR A 334 13.56 -5.95 26.05
CA THR A 334 14.24 -6.05 27.35
C THR A 334 14.03 -4.78 28.18
N LYS A 335 14.13 -3.61 27.55
CA LYS A 335 14.00 -2.31 28.23
C LYS A 335 12.54 -1.87 28.41
N PHE A 336 11.74 -1.99 27.37
CA PHE A 336 10.40 -1.43 27.25
C PHE A 336 9.34 -2.53 27.41
N LYS A 337 9.17 -2.99 28.66
CA LYS A 337 8.19 -4.03 28.99
C LYS A 337 6.76 -3.54 28.79
N GLY A 338 5.96 -4.34 28.08
CA GLY A 338 4.54 -4.05 27.77
C GLY A 338 4.29 -3.55 26.35
N SER A 339 5.34 -3.35 25.55
CA SER A 339 5.27 -3.12 24.10
C SER A 339 5.67 -4.41 23.37
N ASP A 340 4.76 -5.38 23.31
CA ASP A 340 5.08 -6.70 22.78
C ASP A 340 4.99 -6.77 21.25
N ASP A 341 4.37 -5.78 20.61
CA ASP A 341 4.08 -5.81 19.19
C ASP A 341 4.99 -4.84 18.40
N ILE A 342 5.80 -5.39 17.51
CA ILE A 342 6.75 -4.63 16.67
C ILE A 342 6.40 -4.91 15.22
N TYR A 343 6.00 -3.88 14.50
CA TYR A 343 5.60 -3.96 13.11
C TYR A 343 6.62 -3.27 12.23
N VAL A 344 6.76 -3.74 11.00
CA VAL A 344 7.58 -3.07 9.98
C VAL A 344 6.78 -2.80 8.72
N TRP A 345 7.12 -1.73 8.02
CA TRP A 345 6.50 -1.35 6.76
C TRP A 345 7.16 -2.03 5.57
N HIS A 346 6.38 -2.46 4.58
CA HIS A 346 6.89 -2.73 3.23
C HIS A 346 5.81 -2.47 2.18
N ALA A 347 6.20 -2.19 0.94
CA ALA A 347 5.26 -2.19 -0.18
C ALA A 347 4.87 -3.63 -0.55
N LEU A 348 3.69 -3.83 -1.14
CA LEU A 348 3.21 -5.15 -1.53
C LEU A 348 4.24 -5.95 -2.33
N CYS A 349 4.97 -5.30 -3.24
CA CYS A 349 5.96 -5.95 -4.09
C CYS A 349 7.41 -5.65 -3.66
N GLY A 350 7.65 -5.43 -2.36
CA GLY A 350 8.99 -5.20 -1.78
C GLY A 350 9.16 -3.77 -1.25
N ALA A 351 9.94 -2.96 -1.96
CA ALA A 351 9.98 -1.51 -1.77
C ALA A 351 9.06 -0.81 -2.79
N TRP A 352 9.00 0.52 -2.81
CA TRP A 352 8.18 1.26 -3.78
C TRP A 352 8.49 0.92 -5.25
N GLY A 353 9.79 0.95 -5.63
CA GLY A 353 10.29 0.52 -6.94
C GLY A 353 10.43 -1.00 -7.09
N ARG A 354 10.15 -1.73 -6.00
CA ARG A 354 10.01 -3.21 -5.91
C ARG A 354 11.32 -3.98 -5.99
N VAL A 355 11.28 -5.31 -6.09
CA VAL A 355 12.49 -6.16 -6.01
C VAL A 355 13.41 -5.94 -7.21
N ARG A 356 14.67 -5.58 -6.97
CA ARG A 356 15.66 -5.36 -8.03
C ARG A 356 16.00 -6.68 -8.73
N PRO A 357 15.91 -6.77 -10.07
CA PRO A 357 16.35 -7.95 -10.83
C PRO A 357 17.80 -8.33 -10.55
N GLY A 358 18.06 -9.63 -10.34
CA GLY A 358 19.40 -10.17 -10.11
C GLY A 358 20.02 -9.85 -8.75
N SER A 359 19.32 -9.12 -7.87
CA SER A 359 19.81 -8.83 -6.51
C SER A 359 19.47 -9.90 -5.48
N THR A 360 18.48 -10.73 -5.78
CA THR A 360 17.98 -11.83 -4.94
C THR A 360 17.87 -13.12 -5.76
N HIS A 361 17.50 -14.22 -5.13
CA HIS A 361 17.25 -15.51 -5.78
C HIS A 361 15.93 -15.53 -6.60
N LEU A 362 15.13 -14.47 -6.51
CA LEU A 362 13.81 -14.38 -7.14
C LEU A 362 13.93 -13.87 -8.59
N ASP A 363 13.13 -14.44 -9.50
CA ASP A 363 12.96 -13.96 -10.87
C ASP A 363 12.10 -12.68 -10.85
N SER A 364 12.78 -11.54 -10.70
CA SER A 364 12.17 -10.21 -10.83
C SER A 364 12.49 -9.61 -12.20
N LYS A 365 11.48 -8.99 -12.82
CA LYS A 365 11.61 -8.30 -14.11
C LYS A 365 11.09 -6.88 -14.02
N VAL A 366 11.76 -5.96 -14.70
CA VAL A 366 11.28 -4.58 -14.85
C VAL A 366 10.16 -4.54 -15.88
N VAL A 367 8.94 -4.26 -15.43
CA VAL A 367 7.74 -4.19 -16.26
C VAL A 367 7.32 -2.74 -16.45
N PRO A 368 7.07 -2.28 -17.70
CA PRO A 368 6.48 -0.97 -17.95
C PRO A 368 5.11 -0.84 -17.30
N CYS A 369 4.87 0.30 -16.65
CA CYS A 369 3.62 0.56 -15.96
C CYS A 369 2.60 1.20 -16.90
N LYS A 370 1.37 0.69 -16.90
CA LYS A 370 0.28 1.24 -17.70
C LYS A 370 -0.88 1.67 -16.81
N VAL A 371 -1.18 2.97 -16.81
CA VAL A 371 -2.34 3.51 -16.09
C VAL A 371 -3.62 3.19 -16.87
N SER A 372 -4.67 2.73 -16.17
CA SER A 372 -5.98 2.49 -16.81
C SER A 372 -6.70 3.82 -17.06
N PRO A 373 -7.50 3.97 -18.13
CA PRO A 373 -8.21 5.21 -18.43
C PRO A 373 -9.15 5.66 -17.31
N GLY A 374 -9.75 4.71 -16.58
CA GLY A 374 -10.58 5.01 -15.41
C GLY A 374 -9.78 5.75 -14.34
N LEU A 375 -8.56 5.28 -14.05
CA LEU A 375 -7.67 5.93 -13.10
C LEU A 375 -7.02 7.21 -13.64
N ASP A 376 -6.68 7.25 -14.92
CA ASP A 376 -6.11 8.43 -15.57
C ASP A 376 -7.06 9.64 -15.50
N GLY A 377 -8.38 9.36 -15.46
CA GLY A 377 -9.40 10.37 -15.22
C GLY A 377 -9.57 10.81 -13.76
N THR A 378 -8.71 10.37 -12.84
CA THR A 378 -8.75 10.75 -11.41
C THR A 378 -7.70 11.82 -11.08
N MET A 379 -7.60 12.23 -9.82
CA MET A 379 -6.68 13.30 -9.41
C MET A 379 -5.22 12.91 -9.63
N HIS A 380 -4.43 13.85 -10.15
CA HIS A 380 -2.99 13.70 -10.29
C HIS A 380 -2.31 13.33 -8.96
N HIS A 381 -1.37 12.41 -9.01
CA HIS A 381 -0.65 11.93 -7.83
C HIS A 381 0.82 11.68 -8.13
N LEU A 382 1.72 12.37 -7.42
CA LEU A 382 3.16 12.27 -7.62
C LEU A 382 3.67 10.83 -7.55
N ALA A 383 3.18 10.03 -6.59
CA ALA A 383 3.61 8.63 -6.50
C ALA A 383 3.23 7.79 -7.72
N VAL A 384 2.13 8.10 -8.40
CA VAL A 384 1.75 7.38 -9.63
C VAL A 384 2.70 7.77 -10.76
N VAL A 385 3.00 9.06 -10.88
CA VAL A 385 3.99 9.56 -11.85
C VAL A 385 5.33 8.87 -11.64
N LYS A 386 5.83 8.86 -10.40
CA LYS A 386 7.12 8.24 -10.05
C LYS A 386 7.14 6.73 -10.29
N ILE A 387 6.06 6.02 -9.99
CA ILE A 387 5.95 4.58 -10.31
C ILE A 387 5.97 4.36 -11.83
N VAL A 388 5.31 5.21 -12.61
CA VAL A 388 5.32 5.11 -14.07
C VAL A 388 6.70 5.41 -14.64
N GLU A 389 7.38 6.42 -14.12
CA GLU A 389 8.77 6.78 -14.48
C GLU A 389 9.77 5.67 -14.13
N GLY A 390 9.73 5.19 -12.88
CA GLY A 390 10.66 4.19 -12.35
C GLY A 390 10.42 2.77 -12.85
N ARG A 391 9.27 2.51 -13.48
CA ARG A 391 8.79 1.16 -13.80
C ARG A 391 8.74 0.29 -12.53
N ILE A 392 8.54 -1.00 -12.69
CA ILE A 392 8.23 -1.90 -11.59
C ILE A 392 9.04 -3.19 -11.69
N GLY A 393 9.87 -3.50 -10.68
CA GLY A 393 10.51 -4.81 -10.52
C GLY A 393 9.52 -5.85 -9.95
N LEU A 394 8.73 -6.49 -10.82
CA LEU A 394 7.74 -7.48 -10.39
C LEU A 394 8.40 -8.86 -10.28
N VAL A 395 8.33 -9.48 -9.09
CA VAL A 395 8.64 -10.91 -8.91
C VAL A 395 7.61 -11.74 -9.66
N HIS A 396 8.07 -12.74 -10.42
CA HIS A 396 7.17 -13.58 -11.19
C HIS A 396 6.07 -14.18 -10.29
N PRO A 397 4.78 -14.18 -10.68
CA PRO A 397 3.68 -14.58 -9.79
C PRO A 397 3.80 -16.01 -9.23
N THR A 398 4.49 -16.91 -9.94
CA THR A 398 4.75 -18.28 -9.47
C THR A 398 5.76 -18.35 -8.32
N GLN A 399 6.51 -17.28 -8.06
CA GLN A 399 7.44 -17.14 -6.94
C GLN A 399 6.93 -16.14 -5.89
N ALA A 400 5.67 -15.72 -5.95
CA ALA A 400 5.10 -14.82 -4.94
C ALA A 400 5.13 -15.46 -3.54
N ASP A 401 4.86 -16.76 -3.43
CA ASP A 401 4.92 -17.51 -2.17
C ASP A 401 6.35 -17.48 -1.58
N ASP A 402 7.35 -17.78 -2.40
CA ASP A 402 8.77 -17.77 -2.00
C ASP A 402 9.24 -16.36 -1.61
N PHE A 403 8.79 -15.33 -2.33
CA PHE A 403 9.09 -13.94 -2.00
C PHE A 403 8.60 -13.55 -0.61
N TYR A 404 7.31 -13.76 -0.32
CA TYR A 404 6.77 -13.41 1.00
C TYR A 404 7.32 -14.29 2.09
N GLU A 405 7.48 -15.59 1.85
CA GLU A 405 8.02 -16.50 2.85
C GLU A 405 9.48 -16.16 3.18
N SER A 406 10.34 -15.96 2.19
CA SER A 406 11.73 -15.55 2.39
C SER A 406 11.84 -14.23 3.14
N PHE A 407 10.92 -13.29 2.88
CA PHE A 407 10.95 -11.99 3.53
C PHE A 407 10.36 -12.02 4.95
N HIS A 408 9.20 -12.62 5.15
CA HIS A 408 8.48 -12.62 6.42
C HIS A 408 9.07 -13.61 7.44
N SER A 409 9.63 -14.73 7.00
CA SER A 409 10.34 -15.65 7.90
C SER A 409 11.58 -14.99 8.53
N TYR A 410 12.31 -14.18 7.75
CA TYR A 410 13.40 -13.36 8.25
C TYR A 410 12.92 -12.31 9.27
N LEU A 411 11.82 -11.62 8.96
CA LEU A 411 11.27 -10.63 9.88
C LEU A 411 10.78 -11.26 11.19
N ALA A 412 10.11 -12.41 11.10
CA ALA A 412 9.68 -13.16 12.28
C ALA A 412 10.87 -13.62 13.12
N SER A 413 11.96 -14.13 12.50
CA SER A 413 13.17 -14.51 13.22
C SER A 413 13.86 -13.30 13.87
N ALA A 414 13.80 -12.12 13.24
CA ALA A 414 14.26 -10.85 13.80
C ALA A 414 13.34 -10.28 14.90
N GLY A 415 12.27 -10.97 15.32
CA GLY A 415 11.40 -10.58 16.43
C GLY A 415 10.28 -9.59 16.08
N ILE A 416 10.00 -9.40 14.78
CA ILE A 416 8.85 -8.66 14.27
C ILE A 416 7.58 -9.49 14.45
N THR A 417 6.47 -8.87 14.87
CA THR A 417 5.19 -9.56 15.12
C THR A 417 4.12 -9.29 14.07
N GLY A 418 4.36 -8.34 13.16
CA GLY A 418 3.49 -8.12 12.01
C GLY A 418 4.05 -7.11 11.01
N VAL A 419 3.30 -6.88 9.93
CA VAL A 419 3.72 -6.02 8.82
C VAL A 419 2.65 -5.00 8.45
N LYS A 420 3.07 -3.78 8.12
CA LYS A 420 2.24 -2.78 7.44
C LYS A 420 2.53 -2.86 5.95
N VAL A 421 1.56 -3.34 5.18
CA VAL A 421 1.70 -3.52 3.73
C VAL A 421 1.05 -2.35 3.00
N ASP A 422 1.85 -1.62 2.24
CA ASP A 422 1.42 -0.45 1.47
C ASP A 422 1.49 -0.67 -0.04
N VAL A 423 1.03 0.33 -0.80
CA VAL A 423 1.09 0.36 -2.27
C VAL A 423 0.37 -0.85 -2.91
N ILE A 424 -0.63 -1.42 -2.24
CA ILE A 424 -1.28 -2.68 -2.61
C ILE A 424 -1.87 -2.65 -4.03
N ASN A 425 -2.40 -1.50 -4.45
CA ASN A 425 -3.02 -1.34 -5.76
C ASN A 425 -2.01 -1.25 -6.92
N THR A 426 -0.72 -1.53 -6.69
CA THR A 426 0.33 -1.43 -7.70
C THR A 426 0.26 -2.53 -8.77
N LEU A 427 -0.36 -3.69 -8.47
CA LEU A 427 -0.46 -4.82 -9.39
C LEU A 427 -1.23 -4.47 -10.67
N LYS A 428 -2.20 -3.55 -10.59
CA LYS A 428 -3.01 -3.12 -11.74
C LYS A 428 -2.21 -2.45 -12.85
N TYR A 429 -1.00 -1.97 -12.55
CA TYR A 429 -0.14 -1.29 -13.54
C TYR A 429 0.66 -2.26 -14.39
N VAL A 430 0.81 -3.51 -13.95
CA VAL A 430 1.76 -4.48 -14.52
C VAL A 430 1.11 -5.83 -14.79
N SER A 431 -0.21 -5.84 -14.94
CA SER A 431 -1.01 -7.06 -15.10
C SER A 431 -1.11 -7.57 -16.54
N GLU A 432 -0.51 -6.89 -17.51
CA GLU A 432 -0.68 -7.15 -18.95
C GLU A 432 -0.34 -8.59 -19.34
N GLU A 433 0.75 -9.14 -18.80
CA GLU A 433 1.27 -10.47 -19.16
C GLU A 433 0.84 -11.59 -18.19
N TYR A 434 0.07 -11.26 -17.14
CA TYR A 434 -0.19 -12.18 -16.01
C TYR A 434 -1.68 -12.48 -15.83
N GLY A 435 -2.42 -12.64 -16.93
CA GLY A 435 -3.85 -12.99 -16.88
C GLY A 435 -4.75 -11.85 -16.38
N GLY A 436 -4.27 -10.61 -16.41
CA GLY A 436 -5.01 -9.44 -15.95
C GLY A 436 -4.86 -9.17 -14.45
N ARG A 437 -5.43 -8.05 -14.02
CA ARG A 437 -5.20 -7.50 -12.67
C ARG A 437 -5.75 -8.39 -11.56
N VAL A 438 -6.83 -9.11 -11.85
CA VAL A 438 -7.52 -10.00 -10.90
C VAL A 438 -6.68 -11.24 -10.62
N GLU A 439 -6.21 -11.95 -11.65
CA GLU A 439 -5.43 -13.19 -11.45
C GLU A 439 -4.07 -12.88 -10.82
N LEU A 440 -3.43 -11.79 -11.23
CA LEU A 440 -2.20 -11.33 -10.58
C LEU A 440 -2.45 -10.99 -9.10
N ALA A 441 -3.55 -10.32 -8.78
CA ALA A 441 -3.93 -10.03 -7.39
C ALA A 441 -4.21 -11.29 -6.59
N LYS A 442 -4.92 -12.28 -7.15
CA LYS A 442 -5.14 -13.58 -6.49
C LYS A 442 -3.83 -14.26 -6.10
N ALA A 443 -2.87 -14.33 -7.02
CA ALA A 443 -1.57 -14.94 -6.77
C ALA A 443 -0.84 -14.25 -5.61
N TYR A 444 -0.73 -12.92 -5.67
CA TYR A 444 -0.03 -12.14 -4.64
C TYR A 444 -0.76 -12.12 -3.29
N TYR A 445 -2.09 -12.00 -3.27
CA TYR A 445 -2.86 -11.97 -2.03
C TYR A 445 -2.90 -13.34 -1.36
N LYS A 446 -2.97 -14.43 -2.13
CA LYS A 446 -2.81 -15.78 -1.60
C LYS A 446 -1.43 -15.94 -0.94
N ALA A 447 -0.37 -15.60 -1.67
CA ALA A 447 1.00 -15.71 -1.16
C ALA A 447 1.25 -14.87 0.10
N LEU A 448 0.73 -13.64 0.12
CA LEU A 448 0.76 -12.79 1.30
C LEU A 448 0.01 -13.46 2.46
N THR A 449 -1.20 -13.98 2.23
CA THR A 449 -2.02 -14.62 3.26
C THR A 449 -1.32 -15.85 3.86
N ASP A 450 -0.77 -16.73 3.02
CA ASP A 450 -0.09 -17.95 3.46
C ASP A 450 1.13 -17.62 4.34
N SER A 451 1.90 -16.61 3.95
CA SER A 451 3.04 -16.12 4.74
C SER A 451 2.60 -15.50 6.07
N LEU A 452 1.51 -14.72 6.09
CA LEU A 452 0.97 -14.13 7.33
C LEU A 452 0.50 -15.21 8.31
N ILE A 453 -0.16 -16.27 7.83
CA ILE A 453 -0.59 -17.41 8.64
C ILE A 453 0.62 -18.09 9.28
N LYS A 454 1.67 -18.33 8.49
CA LYS A 454 2.86 -19.04 8.94
C LYS A 454 3.70 -18.23 9.91
N ASN A 455 3.92 -16.94 9.63
CA ASN A 455 4.93 -16.14 10.32
C ASN A 455 4.33 -15.17 11.37
N PHE A 456 3.08 -14.75 11.21
CA PHE A 456 2.46 -13.69 12.02
C PHE A 456 1.06 -14.04 12.57
N LYS A 457 0.81 -15.34 12.80
CA LYS A 457 -0.44 -15.85 13.40
C LYS A 457 -1.71 -15.47 12.59
N GLY A 458 -1.57 -15.20 11.29
CA GLY A 458 -2.67 -14.85 10.38
C GLY A 458 -3.12 -13.39 10.43
N SER A 459 -3.20 -12.78 11.62
CA SER A 459 -3.76 -11.43 11.79
C SER A 459 -2.72 -10.30 11.92
N GLY A 460 -1.43 -10.60 11.83
CA GLY A 460 -0.34 -9.62 11.99
C GLY A 460 -0.13 -8.73 10.77
N VAL A 461 -1.19 -8.15 10.21
CA VAL A 461 -1.11 -7.29 9.02
C VAL A 461 -1.92 -6.00 9.18
N ILE A 462 -1.34 -4.89 8.75
CA ILE A 462 -2.03 -3.62 8.51
C ILE A 462 -2.00 -3.37 7.01
N SER A 463 -3.15 -3.52 6.34
CA SER A 463 -3.27 -3.26 4.90
C SER A 463 -3.59 -1.80 4.66
N SER A 464 -2.64 -1.07 4.08
CA SER A 464 -2.75 0.36 3.82
C SER A 464 -2.69 0.65 2.30
N MET A 465 -3.15 1.84 1.90
CA MET A 465 -3.23 2.26 0.49
C MET A 465 -4.05 1.32 -0.44
N GLN A 466 -5.06 0.65 0.11
CA GLN A 466 -5.77 -0.46 -0.54
C GLN A 466 -7.21 -0.17 -0.99
N GLN A 467 -7.70 1.09 -0.94
CA GLN A 467 -9.12 1.39 -1.16
C GLN A 467 -9.58 1.22 -2.61
N CYS A 468 -9.67 -0.03 -3.06
CA CYS A 468 -10.08 -0.49 -4.37
C CYS A 468 -10.85 -1.79 -4.22
N ASN A 469 -11.89 -1.98 -5.03
CA ASN A 469 -12.76 -3.14 -4.98
C ASN A 469 -12.06 -4.47 -5.24
N ASP A 470 -11.00 -4.51 -6.06
CA ASP A 470 -10.11 -5.67 -6.15
C ASP A 470 -9.74 -6.16 -4.74
N PHE A 471 -9.21 -5.28 -3.91
CA PHE A 471 -8.80 -5.64 -2.56
C PHE A 471 -9.98 -5.93 -1.63
N PHE A 472 -11.11 -5.22 -1.77
CA PHE A 472 -12.27 -5.48 -0.92
C PHE A 472 -12.84 -6.89 -1.11
N PHE A 473 -12.78 -7.43 -2.33
CA PHE A 473 -13.38 -8.71 -2.68
C PHE A 473 -12.37 -9.86 -2.87
N LEU A 474 -11.07 -9.56 -3.03
CA LEU A 474 -9.98 -10.54 -3.17
C LEU A 474 -8.97 -10.51 -2.02
N GLY A 475 -8.94 -9.44 -1.23
CA GLY A 475 -7.90 -9.20 -0.23
C GLY A 475 -7.80 -10.34 0.78
N PRO A 476 -6.67 -10.41 1.53
CA PRO A 476 -6.37 -11.51 2.44
C PRO A 476 -7.57 -11.89 3.30
N ALA A 477 -8.01 -13.13 3.17
CA ALA A 477 -8.98 -13.71 4.07
C ALA A 477 -8.24 -14.10 5.33
N ASP A 478 -8.68 -13.62 6.49
CA ASP A 478 -8.32 -14.25 7.76
C ASP A 478 -8.84 -15.69 7.70
N PHE A 479 -7.96 -16.63 7.37
CA PHE A 479 -8.27 -18.05 7.43
C PHE A 479 -8.11 -18.52 8.88
N ASN A 480 -9.18 -18.44 9.66
CA ASN A 480 -9.36 -19.42 10.73
C ASN A 480 -9.77 -20.73 10.07
N GLY A 481 -8.90 -21.73 10.19
CA GLY A 481 -8.99 -22.99 9.49
C GLY A 481 -10.30 -23.74 9.72
N THR A 482 -10.80 -24.34 8.65
CA THR A 482 -10.86 -25.79 8.55
C THR A 482 -11.08 -26.13 7.08
N SER A 483 -10.16 -26.93 6.54
CA SER A 483 -10.46 -27.78 5.42
C SER A 483 -11.75 -28.55 5.70
N ARG A 484 -12.75 -28.38 4.85
CA ARG A 484 -13.69 -29.43 4.44
C ARG A 484 -14.04 -29.24 2.99
#